data_AF-A0A3S1FRL3-F1
#
_entry.id   AF-A0A3S1FRL3-F1
#
_cell.length_a   1.000
_cell.length_b   1.000
_cell.length_c   1.000
_cell.angle_alpha   90.00
_cell.angle_beta   90.00
_cell.angle_gamma   90.00
#
_symmetry.space_group_name_H-M   'P 1'
#
loop_
_entity.id
_entity.type
_entity.pdbx_description
1 polymer ?
#
loop_
_entity_poly.entity_id
_entity_poly.type
_entity_poly.pdbx_seq_one_letter_code
_entity_poly.pdbx_strand_id
1 'polypeptide(L)'
;TGTVATIDNRNWELRDQRGPVQRLSQSRAIALDMESATIAANGFRFRVPYGTLLCVSDKPLHGELKLPGMATEFYKRQVAQHLTIGIRAMEKLAEMPMERLHSRKLRSFSETAFQ
;
A
#
# COMPACT_ATOMS: atom_id res chain seq x y z
N THR A 1 -2.03 2.67 11.34
CA THR A 1 -2.61 3.08 10.04
C THR A 1 -2.22 4.51 9.76
N GLY A 2 -1.88 4.85 8.53
CA GLY A 2 -1.44 6.19 8.16
C GLY A 2 -1.20 6.31 6.66
N THR A 3 -0.66 7.45 6.23
CA THR A 3 -0.39 7.76 4.83
C THR A 3 0.78 6.93 4.29
N VAL A 4 0.60 6.31 3.13
CA VAL A 4 1.68 5.69 2.34
C VAL A 4 2.03 6.65 1.21
N ALA A 5 3.32 6.97 1.07
CA ALA A 5 3.81 7.68 -0.10
C ALA A 5 4.20 6.65 -1.18
N THR A 6 3.81 6.91 -2.43
CA THR A 6 4.20 6.08 -3.57
C THR A 6 5.01 6.91 -4.54
N ILE A 7 6.17 6.41 -4.94
CA ILE A 7 7.10 7.10 -5.85
C ILE A 7 7.53 6.18 -6.99
N ASP A 8 8.04 6.76 -8.07
CA ASP A 8 8.53 6.04 -9.24
C ASP A 8 10.07 5.83 -9.25
N ASN A 9 10.78 6.46 -8.31
CA ASN A 9 12.23 6.37 -8.19
C ASN A 9 12.65 5.47 -7.02
N ARG A 10 13.14 4.26 -7.34
CA ARG A 10 13.68 3.32 -6.34
C ARG A 10 14.90 3.86 -5.59
N ASN A 11 15.71 4.70 -6.23
CA ASN A 11 16.94 5.27 -5.66
C ASN A 11 16.67 6.66 -5.07
N TRP A 12 15.52 6.85 -4.43
CA TRP A 12 15.12 8.15 -3.86
C TRP A 12 16.07 8.61 -2.75
N GLU A 13 16.74 7.66 -2.08
CA GLU A 13 17.73 7.90 -1.03
C GLU A 13 19.01 8.55 -1.56
N LEU A 14 19.34 8.32 -2.84
CA LEU A 14 20.61 8.76 -3.47
C LEU A 14 20.57 10.20 -4.00
N ARG A 15 19.41 10.87 -3.97
CA ARG A 15 19.25 12.26 -4.43
C ARG A 15 19.15 13.22 -3.24
N ASP A 16 19.18 14.52 -3.53
CA ASP A 16 18.89 15.55 -2.52
C ASP A 16 17.55 15.25 -1.83
N GLN A 17 17.64 14.84 -0.57
CA GLN A 17 16.51 14.36 0.20
C GLN A 17 15.61 15.49 0.68
N ARG A 18 16.04 16.77 0.62
CA ARG A 18 15.30 17.90 1.19
C ARG A 18 13.87 17.99 0.65
N GLY A 19 13.70 17.88 -0.67
CA GLY A 19 12.38 17.94 -1.31
C GLY A 19 11.48 16.74 -0.98
N PRO A 20 11.93 15.48 -1.23
CA PRO A 20 11.18 14.29 -0.87
C PRO A 20 10.85 14.22 0.64
N VAL A 21 11.82 14.43 1.53
CA VAL A 21 11.64 14.35 2.99
C VAL A 21 10.68 15.43 3.49
N GLN A 22 10.73 16.64 2.95
CA GLN A 22 9.75 17.68 3.28
C GLN A 22 8.32 17.24 2.92
N ARG A 23 8.12 16.67 1.73
CA ARG A 23 6.80 16.14 1.32
C ARG A 23 6.33 14.99 2.19
N LEU A 24 7.22 14.05 2.53
CA LEU A 24 6.92 12.95 3.45
C LEU A 24 6.51 13.47 4.84
N SER A 25 7.21 14.49 5.34
CA SER A 25 6.86 15.14 6.60
C SER A 25 5.50 15.83 6.55
N GLN A 26 5.22 16.60 5.49
CA GLN A 26 3.94 17.29 5.31
C GLN A 26 2.76 16.31 5.21
N SER A 27 2.93 15.21 4.49
CA SER A 27 1.87 14.19 4.34
C SER A 27 1.74 13.25 5.53
N ARG A 28 2.61 13.40 6.55
CA ARG A 28 2.74 12.47 7.68
C ARG A 28 2.89 11.02 7.20
N ALA A 29 3.73 10.82 6.18
CA ALA A 29 3.96 9.51 5.60
C ALA A 29 4.58 8.56 6.64
N ILE A 30 4.00 7.36 6.76
CA ILE A 30 4.46 6.31 7.68
C ILE A 30 5.19 5.17 6.95
N ALA A 31 5.04 5.11 5.63
CA ALA A 31 5.68 4.14 4.74
C ALA A 31 5.86 4.73 3.33
N LEU A 32 6.79 4.15 2.57
CA LEU A 32 7.11 4.52 1.21
C LEU A 32 7.17 3.25 0.36
N ASP A 33 6.54 3.25 -0.81
CA ASP A 33 6.55 2.15 -1.77
C ASP A 33 6.50 2.67 -3.22
N MET A 34 6.24 1.77 -4.19
CA MET A 34 6.19 2.12 -5.62
C MET A 34 4.87 1.76 -6.31
N GLU A 35 3.89 1.19 -5.60
CA GLU A 35 2.67 0.64 -6.21
C GLU A 35 1.36 1.09 -5.55
N SER A 36 1.35 1.33 -4.23
CA SER A 36 0.13 1.47 -3.43
C SER A 36 -0.84 2.53 -3.95
N ALA A 37 -0.36 3.76 -4.19
CA ALA A 37 -1.19 4.84 -4.69
C ALA A 37 -1.69 4.55 -6.11
N THR A 38 -0.89 3.89 -6.95
CA THR A 38 -1.26 3.53 -8.32
C THR A 38 -2.37 2.49 -8.35
N ILE A 39 -2.29 1.46 -7.50
CA ILE A 39 -3.33 0.45 -7.35
C ILE A 39 -4.62 1.08 -6.81
N ALA A 40 -4.52 1.87 -5.74
CA ALA A 40 -5.68 2.56 -5.16
C ALA A 40 -6.34 3.54 -6.14
N ALA A 41 -5.55 4.31 -6.90
CA ALA A 41 -6.04 5.23 -7.91
C ALA A 41 -6.76 4.50 -9.05
N ASN A 42 -6.26 3.35 -9.49
CA ASN A 42 -6.95 2.52 -10.49
C ASN A 42 -8.23 1.90 -9.93
N GLY A 43 -8.21 1.41 -8.69
CA GLY A 43 -9.42 0.93 -8.01
C GLY A 43 -10.49 2.01 -7.94
N PHE A 44 -10.10 3.23 -7.57
CA PHE A 44 -10.98 4.40 -7.62
C PHE A 44 -11.50 4.69 -9.05
N ARG A 45 -10.60 4.74 -10.04
CA ARG A 45 -10.93 4.99 -11.45
C ARG A 45 -11.90 3.97 -12.02
N PHE A 46 -11.81 2.72 -11.60
CA PHE A 46 -12.62 1.62 -12.12
C PHE A 46 -13.73 1.14 -11.18
N ARG A 47 -13.95 1.84 -10.06
CA ARG A 47 -15.00 1.51 -9.07
C ARG A 47 -14.83 0.12 -8.46
N VAL A 48 -13.59 -0.36 -8.40
CA VAL A 48 -13.21 -1.62 -7.76
C VAL A 48 -12.79 -1.30 -6.31
N PRO A 49 -13.45 -1.87 -5.28
CA PRO A 49 -13.00 -1.71 -3.90
C PRO A 49 -11.52 -2.07 -3.75
N TYR A 50 -10.76 -1.21 -3.10
CA TYR A 50 -9.31 -1.33 -2.98
C TYR A 50 -8.86 -1.19 -1.52
N GLY A 51 -7.69 -1.75 -1.23
CA GLY A 51 -7.04 -1.65 0.06
C GLY A 51 -5.56 -1.99 -0.07
N THR A 52 -4.76 -1.45 0.85
CA THR A 52 -3.32 -1.66 0.89
C THR A 52 -2.92 -2.15 2.27
N LEU A 53 -2.19 -3.26 2.32
CA LEU A 53 -1.51 -3.75 3.51
C LEU A 53 -0.04 -4.00 3.15
N LEU A 54 0.87 -3.21 3.73
CA LEU A 54 2.31 -3.34 3.51
C LEU A 54 2.99 -4.00 4.70
N CYS A 55 4.11 -4.67 4.45
CA CYS A 55 5.04 -5.13 5.48
C CYS A 55 6.33 -4.34 5.38
N VAL A 56 6.77 -3.76 6.50
CA VAL A 56 8.01 -2.98 6.55
C VAL A 56 9.18 -3.92 6.28
N SER A 57 9.87 -3.66 5.18
CA SER A 57 11.01 -4.44 4.76
C SER A 57 12.31 -3.89 5.36
N ASP A 58 12.45 -2.58 5.45
CA ASP A 58 13.68 -1.87 5.78
C ASP A 58 13.37 -0.45 6.27
N LYS A 59 14.37 0.25 6.81
CA LYS A 59 14.21 1.58 7.41
C LYS A 59 15.32 2.53 6.89
N PRO A 60 15.23 2.98 5.62
CA PRO A 60 16.31 3.76 4.98
C PRO A 60 16.70 5.03 5.75
N LEU A 61 15.75 5.74 6.36
CA LEU A 61 16.02 6.94 7.16
C LEU A 61 16.68 6.68 8.53
N HIS A 62 16.84 5.42 8.93
CA HIS A 62 17.45 5.02 10.20
C HIS A 62 18.80 4.29 9.99
N GLY A 63 19.34 4.30 8.77
CA GLY A 63 20.59 3.61 8.44
C GLY A 63 20.47 2.09 8.30
N GLU A 64 19.28 1.52 8.44
CA GLU A 64 19.01 0.09 8.23
C GLU A 64 18.67 -0.17 6.76
N LEU A 65 19.65 0.06 5.87
CA LEU A 65 19.51 -0.34 4.47
C LEU A 65 19.65 -1.86 4.39
N LYS A 66 18.69 -2.53 3.75
CA LYS A 66 18.76 -3.98 3.55
C LYS A 66 19.91 -4.33 2.60
N LEU A 67 20.94 -4.99 3.13
CA LEU A 67 21.94 -5.68 2.33
C LEU A 67 21.38 -7.02 1.82
N PRO A 68 21.66 -7.43 0.57
CA PRO A 68 21.27 -8.75 0.07
C PRO A 68 21.85 -9.86 0.97
N GLY A 69 20.99 -10.73 1.53
CA GLY A 69 21.40 -11.90 2.32
C GLY A 69 21.19 -11.83 3.83
N MET A 70 20.74 -10.70 4.38
CA MET A 70 20.54 -10.55 5.83
C MET A 70 19.13 -11.01 6.27
N ALA A 71 19.09 -12.16 6.96
CA ALA A 71 17.97 -12.78 7.70
C ALA A 71 16.86 -13.46 6.88
N THR A 72 17.21 -14.54 6.19
CA THR A 72 16.32 -15.37 5.37
C THR A 72 15.11 -15.94 6.13
N GLU A 73 15.27 -16.39 7.38
CA GLU A 73 14.19 -17.08 8.11
C GLU A 73 13.16 -16.10 8.70
N PHE A 74 13.62 -15.00 9.29
CA PHE A 74 12.73 -13.95 9.79
C PHE A 74 11.92 -13.33 8.65
N TYR A 75 12.58 -13.05 7.52
CA TYR A 75 11.92 -12.53 6.33
C TYR A 75 10.89 -13.53 5.76
N LYS A 76 11.26 -14.81 5.61
CA LYS A 76 10.32 -15.86 5.16
C LYS A 76 9.09 -15.96 6.05
N ARG A 77 9.27 -15.94 7.37
CA ARG A 77 8.16 -15.98 8.33
C ARG A 77 7.25 -14.76 8.19
N GLN A 78 7.81 -13.55 8.08
CA GLN A 78 7.04 -12.33 7.89
C GLN A 78 6.27 -12.32 6.57
N VAL A 79 6.89 -12.75 5.47
CA VAL A 79 6.23 -12.85 4.16
C VAL A 79 5.08 -13.86 4.20
N ALA A 80 5.29 -15.03 4.78
CA ALA A 80 4.24 -16.05 4.92
C ALA A 80 3.07 -15.55 5.78
N GLN A 81 3.36 -14.88 6.89
CA GLN A 81 2.33 -14.29 7.74
C GLN A 81 1.58 -13.17 7.01
N HIS A 82 2.28 -12.30 6.28
CA HIS A 82 1.67 -11.21 5.51
C HIS A 82 0.71 -11.75 4.45
N LEU A 83 1.12 -12.78 3.70
CA LEU A 83 0.25 -13.45 2.75
C LEU A 83 -0.98 -14.06 3.43
N THR A 84 -0.80 -14.71 4.58
CA THR A 84 -1.90 -15.29 5.35
C THR A 84 -2.91 -14.24 5.80
N ILE A 85 -2.45 -13.05 6.21
CA ILE A 85 -3.33 -11.92 6.55
C ILE A 85 -4.11 -11.46 5.31
N GLY A 86 -3.45 -11.37 4.16
CA GLY A 86 -4.09 -11.05 2.88
C GLY A 86 -5.20 -12.04 2.52
N ILE A 87 -4.92 -13.34 2.59
CA ILE A 87 -5.91 -14.39 2.32
C ILE A 87 -7.09 -14.28 3.28
N ARG A 88 -6.85 -14.15 4.58
CA ARG A 88 -7.92 -13.99 5.57
C ARG A 88 -8.76 -12.73 5.37
N ALA A 89 -8.15 -11.65 4.89
CA ALA A 89 -8.89 -10.45 4.51
C ALA A 89 -9.82 -10.74 3.33
N MET A 90 -9.33 -11.44 2.30
CA MET A 90 -10.15 -11.82 1.14
C MET A 90 -11.29 -12.77 1.52
N GLU A 91 -11.05 -13.78 2.37
CA GLU A 91 -12.08 -14.68 2.90
C GLU A 91 -13.18 -13.88 3.62
N LYS A 92 -12.79 -12.97 4.52
CA LYS A 92 -13.73 -12.09 5.23
C LYS A 92 -14.53 -11.20 4.30
N LEU A 93 -13.93 -10.68 3.22
CA LEU A 93 -14.63 -9.85 2.23
C LEU A 93 -15.58 -10.68 1.37
N ALA A 94 -15.21 -11.93 1.04
CA ALA A 94 -16.04 -12.85 0.27
C ALA A 94 -17.28 -13.30 1.05
N GLU A 95 -17.20 -13.39 2.38
CA GLU A 95 -18.34 -13.68 3.25
C GLU A 95 -19.30 -12.48 3.43
N MET A 96 -18.93 -11.27 2.99
CA MET A 96 -19.79 -10.09 3.11
C MET A 96 -20.89 -10.09 2.04
N PRO A 97 -22.10 -9.62 2.36
CA PRO A 97 -23.09 -9.29 1.34
C PRO A 97 -22.52 -8.31 0.33
N MET A 98 -22.86 -8.49 -0.95
CA MET A 98 -22.32 -7.68 -2.06
C MET A 98 -22.56 -6.18 -1.83
N GLU A 99 -23.71 -5.83 -1.24
CA GLU A 99 -24.12 -4.46 -0.94
C GLU A 99 -23.29 -3.83 0.20
N ARG A 100 -22.62 -4.64 1.02
CA ARG A 100 -21.67 -4.17 2.05
C ARG A 100 -20.27 -3.96 1.50
N LEU A 101 -19.84 -4.82 0.57
CA LEU A 101 -18.54 -4.69 -0.08
C LEU A 101 -18.53 -3.49 -1.05
N HIS A 102 -19.56 -3.38 -1.90
CA HIS A 102 -19.73 -2.27 -2.83
C HIS A 102 -20.58 -1.17 -2.21
N SER A 103 -19.92 -0.08 -1.80
CA SER A 103 -20.58 1.11 -1.25
C SER A 103 -20.69 2.24 -2.27
N ARG A 104 -21.37 3.33 -1.90
CA ARG A 104 -21.51 4.54 -2.73
C ARG A 104 -20.25 5.41 -2.81
N LYS A 105 -19.16 5.06 -2.11
CA LYS A 105 -17.94 5.87 -2.00
C LYS A 105 -17.22 6.11 -3.33
N LEU A 106 -17.40 5.22 -4.31
CA LEU A 106 -16.74 5.30 -5.61
C LEU A 106 -17.67 5.77 -6.74
N ARG A 107 -18.93 6.10 -6.43
CA ARG A 107 -19.90 6.54 -7.43
C ARG A 107 -19.62 7.98 -7.87
N SER A 108 -19.75 8.21 -9.17
CA SER A 108 -19.76 9.53 -9.81
C SER A 108 -21.18 10.06 -9.97
N PHE A 109 -21.32 11.33 -10.34
CA PHE A 109 -22.63 11.95 -10.62
C PHE A 109 -23.31 11.37 -11.87
N SER A 110 -22.53 10.91 -12.85
CA SER A 110 -22.99 10.31 -14.11
C SER A 110 -22.73 8.80 -14.14
N GLU A 111 -23.01 8.11 -13.04
CA GLU A 111 -22.76 6.67 -12.91
C GLU A 111 -23.68 5.86 -13.85
N THR A 112 -23.11 4.85 -14.53
CA THR A 112 -23.89 3.90 -15.33
C THR A 112 -24.67 2.93 -14.45
N ALA A 113 -25.80 2.41 -14.94
CA ALA A 113 -26.66 1.50 -14.18
C ALA A 113 -26.03 0.10 -13.94
N PHE A 114 -24.97 -0.26 -14.67
CA PHE A 114 -24.32 -1.56 -14.59
C PHE A 114 -23.06 -1.50 -13.71
N GLN A 115 -22.87 -2.55 -12.89
CA GLN A 115 -21.65 -2.86 -12.14
C GLN A 115 -21.08 -4.20 -12.63
#